data_AF-E2BDP2-F1
#
_entry.id   AF-E2BDP2-F1
#
_cell.length_a   1.000
_cell.length_b   1.000
_cell.length_c   1.000
_cell.angle_alpha   90.00
_cell.angle_beta   90.00
_cell.angle_gamma   90.00
#
_symmetry.space_group_name_H-M   'P 1'
#
loop_
_entity.id
_entity.type
_entity.pdbx_description
1 polymer ?
#
loop_
_entity_poly.entity_id
_entity_poly.type
_entity_poly.pdbx_seq_one_letter_code
_entity_poly.pdbx_strand_id
1 'polypeptide(L)'
;MLQKDADERFTLQQVKRHAWTICKHPKTQEEVPVPPLKKDGCHSMTVLPYLMEYHYGVDENPIYYTEHQLNEERRLQELDRISEDRKATCNSHHTKSNAHQNKRRWRKPISCISIKRFPSCKPS
;
A
#
# COMPACT_ATOMS: atom_id res chain seq x y z
N MET A 1 -27.25 -12.39 35.83
CA MET A 1 -26.56 -13.23 34.81
C MET A 1 -26.48 -14.69 35.26
N LEU A 2 -26.13 -15.00 36.51
CA LEU A 2 -25.95 -16.37 37.01
C LEU A 2 -27.21 -16.97 37.67
N GLN A 3 -28.41 -16.58 37.22
CA GLN A 3 -29.64 -17.23 37.70
C GLN A 3 -29.70 -18.67 37.22
N LYS A 4 -30.05 -19.59 38.14
CA LYS A 4 -30.12 -21.03 37.88
C LYS A 4 -31.17 -21.31 36.80
N ASP A 5 -32.37 -20.79 37.02
CA ASP A 5 -33.47 -20.89 36.07
C ASP A 5 -33.25 -19.92 34.90
N ALA A 6 -33.46 -20.41 33.68
CA ALA A 6 -33.09 -19.68 32.47
C ALA A 6 -34.04 -18.52 32.17
N ASP A 7 -35.33 -18.68 32.45
CA ASP A 7 -36.37 -17.68 32.14
C ASP A 7 -36.26 -16.45 33.04
N GLU A 8 -35.77 -16.62 34.27
CA GLU A 8 -35.51 -15.52 35.21
C GLU A 8 -34.13 -14.87 34.99
N ARG A 9 -33.32 -15.42 34.09
CA ARG A 9 -32.00 -14.88 33.81
C ARG A 9 -32.11 -13.59 33.03
N PHE A 10 -31.32 -12.59 33.43
CA PHE A 10 -31.27 -11.33 32.70
C PHE A 10 -30.91 -11.52 31.24
N THR A 11 -31.68 -10.85 30.38
CA THR A 11 -31.33 -10.66 28.97
C THR A 11 -30.17 -9.67 28.84
N LEU A 12 -29.45 -9.71 27.72
CA LEU A 12 -28.36 -8.77 27.47
C LEU A 12 -28.83 -7.30 27.46
N GLN A 13 -30.07 -7.05 27.05
CA GLN A 13 -30.66 -5.70 27.09
C GLN A 13 -30.86 -5.21 28.53
N GLN A 14 -31.30 -6.09 29.44
CA GLN A 14 -31.44 -5.78 30.86
C GLN A 14 -30.06 -5.54 31.51
N VAL A 15 -29.05 -6.35 31.16
CA VAL A 15 -27.67 -6.16 31.67
C VAL A 15 -27.09 -4.81 31.27
N LYS A 16 -27.26 -4.39 30.01
CA LYS A 16 -26.82 -3.07 29.52
C LYS A 16 -27.44 -1.91 30.31
N ARG A 17 -28.67 -2.08 30.82
CA ARG A 17 -29.39 -1.07 31.62
C ARG A 17 -29.13 -1.19 33.12
N HIS A 18 -28.36 -2.19 33.56
CA HIS A 18 -28.08 -2.41 34.97
C HIS A 18 -27.19 -1.30 35.53
N ALA A 19 -27.46 -0.86 36.76
CA ALA A 19 -26.73 0.24 37.40
C ALA A 19 -25.21 0.03 37.40
N TRP A 20 -24.76 -1.20 37.64
CA TRP A 20 -23.34 -1.55 37.57
C TRP A 20 -22.73 -1.35 36.19
N THR A 21 -23.47 -1.51 35.10
CA THR A 21 -22.91 -1.32 33.75
C THR A 21 -22.93 0.15 33.31
N ILE A 22 -23.91 0.92 33.78
CA ILE A 22 -24.04 2.35 33.47
C ILE A 22 -23.10 3.21 34.35
N CYS A 23 -22.85 2.77 35.59
CA CYS A 23 -22.02 3.50 36.54
C CYS A 23 -20.56 3.60 36.07
N LYS A 24 -19.99 4.79 36.15
CA LYS A 24 -18.56 5.01 35.94
C LYS A 24 -17.81 4.76 37.25
N HIS A 25 -17.08 3.65 37.30
CA HIS A 25 -16.34 3.25 38.50
C HIS A 25 -15.01 4.02 38.61
N PRO A 26 -14.61 4.43 39.83
CA PRO A 26 -13.29 5.02 40.05
C PRO A 26 -12.19 3.99 39.79
N LYS A 27 -11.09 4.40 39.15
CA LYS A 27 -9.90 3.57 38.98
C LYS A 27 -9.08 3.58 40.28
N THR A 28 -9.39 2.68 41.21
CA THR A 28 -8.74 2.61 42.52
C THR A 28 -7.38 1.89 42.49
N GLN A 29 -7.12 1.08 41.46
CA GLN A 29 -5.92 0.27 41.30
C GLN A 29 -5.24 0.54 39.95
N GLU A 30 -3.97 0.16 39.84
CA GLU A 30 -3.22 0.20 38.59
C GLU A 30 -3.82 -0.76 37.55
N GLU A 31 -3.73 -0.40 36.27
CA GLU A 31 -4.20 -1.24 35.18
C GLU A 31 -3.30 -2.48 35.04
N VAL A 32 -3.92 -3.64 34.85
CA VAL A 32 -3.17 -4.89 34.64
C VAL A 32 -2.50 -4.82 33.26
N PRO A 33 -1.16 -4.90 33.17
CA PRO A 33 -0.49 -4.85 31.87
C PRO A 33 -0.79 -6.13 31.07
N VAL A 34 -0.91 -5.98 29.76
CA VAL A 34 -1.01 -7.15 28.86
C VAL A 34 0.30 -7.94 28.97
N PRO A 35 0.26 -9.26 29.21
CA PRO A 35 1.48 -10.08 29.34
C PRO A 35 2.33 -9.97 28.07
N PRO A 36 3.65 -9.73 28.16
CA PRO A 36 4.47 -9.50 26.97
C PRO A 36 4.51 -10.74 26.06
N LEU A 37 4.33 -10.55 24.75
CA LEU A 37 4.52 -11.62 23.78
C LEU A 37 6.00 -11.73 23.44
N LYS A 38 6.64 -12.79 23.93
CA LYS A 38 8.10 -13.02 23.88
C LYS A 38 8.88 -11.89 24.58
N LYS A 39 9.12 -10.78 23.89
CA LYS A 39 9.85 -9.60 24.36
C LYS A 39 9.17 -8.27 23.96
N ASP A 40 8.09 -8.34 23.19
CA ASP A 40 7.40 -7.16 22.68
C ASP A 40 6.24 -6.81 23.61
N GLY A 41 6.44 -5.84 24.50
CA GLY A 41 5.37 -5.35 25.39
C GLY A 41 4.18 -4.77 24.63
N CYS A 42 4.42 -4.19 23.46
CA CYS A 42 3.40 -3.55 22.62
C CYS A 42 2.65 -4.52 21.70
N HIS A 43 3.02 -5.81 21.67
CA HIS A 43 2.40 -6.82 20.78
C HIS A 43 2.35 -6.39 19.30
N SER A 44 3.29 -5.54 18.87
CA SER A 44 3.39 -5.07 17.50
C SER A 44 3.99 -6.17 16.63
N MET A 45 3.20 -7.18 16.28
CA MET A 45 3.59 -8.16 15.28
C MET A 45 3.35 -7.56 13.90
N THR A 46 4.41 -7.32 13.12
CA THR A 46 4.29 -6.87 11.73
C THR A 46 4.64 -8.03 10.79
N VAL A 47 3.92 -8.12 9.67
CA VAL A 47 4.24 -9.07 8.59
C VAL A 47 5.38 -8.53 7.72
N LEU A 48 5.88 -7.33 8.03
CA LEU A 48 6.92 -6.66 7.26
C LEU A 48 8.18 -7.51 7.07
N PRO A 49 8.74 -8.20 8.09
CA PRO A 49 9.92 -9.04 7.87
C PRO A 49 9.67 -10.11 6.81
N TYR A 50 8.50 -10.77 6.84
CA TYR A 50 8.12 -11.78 5.86
C TYR A 50 7.89 -11.17 4.47
N LEU A 51 7.18 -10.04 4.39
CA LEU A 51 6.95 -9.36 3.11
C LEU A 51 8.25 -8.83 2.51
N MET A 52 9.18 -8.38 3.35
CA MET A 52 10.47 -7.90 2.92
C MET A 52 11.30 -9.02 2.31
N GLU A 53 11.38 -10.17 3.00
CA GLU A 53 12.04 -11.37 2.51
C GLU A 53 11.38 -11.88 1.21
N TYR A 54 10.05 -11.88 1.14
CA TYR A 54 9.31 -12.37 -0.03
C TYR A 54 9.47 -11.48 -1.27
N HIS A 55 9.49 -10.16 -1.12
CA HIS A 55 9.52 -9.22 -2.25
C HIS A 55 10.92 -8.69 -2.61
N TYR A 56 11.82 -8.60 -1.64
CA TYR A 56 13.13 -7.97 -1.82
C TYR A 56 14.32 -8.92 -1.58
N GLY A 57 14.09 -10.13 -1.06
CA GLY A 57 15.16 -11.12 -0.82
C GLY A 57 16.13 -10.72 0.30
N VAL A 58 17.17 -11.55 0.50
CA VAL A 58 18.26 -11.35 1.48
C VAL A 58 19.56 -11.04 0.72
N ASP A 59 19.53 -10.13 -0.24
CA ASP A 59 20.76 -9.69 -0.88
C ASP A 59 21.49 -8.72 0.07
N GLU A 60 22.73 -9.04 0.45
CA GLU A 60 23.52 -8.25 1.41
C GLU A 60 23.86 -6.84 0.90
N ASN A 61 23.83 -6.63 -0.43
CA ASN A 61 24.07 -5.34 -1.10
C ASN A 61 23.05 -5.11 -2.24
N PRO A 62 21.81 -4.69 -1.93
CA PRO A 62 20.84 -4.35 -2.96
C PRO A 62 21.29 -3.09 -3.71
N ILE A 63 21.57 -3.22 -5.01
CA ILE A 63 21.87 -2.08 -5.87
C ILE A 63 20.55 -1.41 -6.22
N TYR A 64 20.31 -0.24 -5.64
CA TYR A 64 19.10 0.55 -5.91
C TYR A 64 19.32 1.47 -7.11
N TYR A 65 18.42 1.36 -8.10
CA TYR A 65 18.37 2.29 -9.23
C TYR A 65 17.24 3.29 -9.02
N THR A 66 17.56 4.57 -9.13
CA THR A 66 16.55 5.64 -9.14
C THR A 66 15.84 5.69 -10.49
N GLU A 67 14.58 6.15 -10.51
CA GLU A 67 13.82 6.35 -11.75
C GLU A 67 14.58 7.25 -12.75
N HIS A 68 15.34 8.22 -12.23
CA HIS A 68 16.20 9.10 -13.03
C HIS A 68 17.30 8.32 -13.77
N GLN A 69 18.02 7.43 -13.07
CA GLN A 69 19.08 6.61 -13.66
C GLN A 69 18.53 5.68 -14.76
N LEU A 70 17.37 5.07 -14.52
CA LEU A 70 16.70 4.22 -15.52
C LEU A 70 16.27 5.01 -16.77
N ASN A 71 15.85 6.27 -16.59
CA ASN A 71 15.49 7.14 -17.71
C ASN A 71 16.71 7.62 -18.51
N GLU A 72 17.83 7.90 -17.84
CA GLU A 72 19.10 8.24 -18.52
C GLU A 72 19.62 7.06 -19.35
N GLU A 73 19.61 5.85 -18.79
CA GLU A 73 20.03 4.65 -19.51
C GLU A 73 19.16 4.41 -20.75
N ARG A 74 17.84 4.51 -20.61
CA ARG A 74 16.90 4.40 -21.74
C ARG A 74 17.20 5.44 -22.82
N ARG A 75 17.50 6.68 -22.43
CA ARG A 75 17.83 7.77 -23.37
C ARG A 75 19.13 7.48 -24.11
N LEU A 76 20.14 6.95 -23.43
CA LEU A 76 21.42 6.56 -24.05
C LEU A 76 21.22 5.45 -25.09
N GLN A 77 20.46 4.40 -24.74
CA GLN A 77 20.14 3.32 -25.67
C GLN A 77 19.37 3.80 -26.91
N GLU A 78 18.46 4.77 -26.74
CA GLU A 78 17.73 5.37 -27.86
C GLU A 78 18.66 6.20 -28.76
N LEU A 79 19.61 6.94 -28.19
CA LEU A 79 20.62 7.68 -28.95
C LEU A 79 21.56 6.76 -29.74
N ASP A 80 21.98 5.64 -29.15
CA ASP A 80 22.80 4.64 -29.83
C ASP A 80 22.07 4.05 -31.03
N ARG A 81 20.79 3.64 -30.86
CA ARG A 81 19.94 3.16 -31.95
C ARG A 81 19.78 4.19 -33.07
N ILE A 82 19.52 5.46 -32.72
CA ILE A 82 19.43 6.55 -33.70
C ILE A 82 20.78 6.78 -34.42
N SER A 83 21.90 6.58 -33.74
CA SER A 83 23.23 6.72 -34.33
C SER A 83 23.55 5.62 -35.34
N GLU A 84 23.09 4.38 -35.08
CA GLU A 84 23.22 3.25 -35.99
C GLU A 84 22.35 3.41 -37.24
N ASP A 85 21.10 3.86 -37.08
CA ASP A 85 20.18 4.15 -38.20
C ASP A 85 20.71 5.30 -39.10
N ARG A 86 21.41 6.28 -38.53
CA ARG A 86 22.06 7.36 -39.29
C ARG A 86 23.29 6.91 -40.09
N LYS A 87 23.99 5.86 -39.65
CA LYS A 87 25.09 5.27 -40.43
C LYS A 87 24.59 4.38 -41.57
N ALA A 88 23.40 3.78 -41.44
CA ALA A 88 22.80 2.97 -42.50
C ALA A 88 22.20 3.81 -43.66
N THR A 89 21.93 5.11 -43.45
CA THR A 89 21.17 5.95 -44.39
C THR A 89 22.01 6.90 -45.26
N CYS A 90 23.35 6.91 -45.14
CA CYS A 90 24.21 7.77 -45.97
C CYS A 90 24.55 7.22 -47.37
N ASN A 91 23.93 6.12 -47.79
CA ASN A 91 23.99 5.58 -49.16
C ASN A 91 22.66 5.78 -49.93
N SER A 92 22.05 6.97 -49.92
CA SER A 92 21.15 7.37 -51.02
C SER A 92 20.83 8.87 -51.00
N HIS A 93 20.83 9.46 -52.18
CA HIS A 93 20.58 10.86 -52.50
C HIS A 93 19.20 11.40 -52.07
N HIS A 94 19.18 12.72 -51.85
CA HIS A 94 18.07 13.69 -51.97
C HIS A 94 16.63 13.16 -51.94
N THR A 95 15.84 13.62 -50.96
CA THR A 95 14.60 14.39 -51.23
C THR A 95 14.15 15.13 -49.97
N LYS A 96 13.67 16.37 -50.17
CA LYS A 96 13.04 17.21 -49.14
C LYS A 96 11.68 16.61 -48.76
N SER A 97 11.36 16.54 -47.47
CA SER A 97 9.96 16.46 -47.03
C SER A 97 9.73 17.17 -45.70
N ASN A 98 8.70 18.01 -45.70
CA ASN A 98 8.23 18.92 -44.64
C ASN A 98 8.14 18.27 -43.26
N ALA A 99 8.82 18.88 -42.27
CA ALA A 99 8.64 18.58 -40.86
C ALA A 99 7.41 19.34 -40.32
N HIS A 100 6.26 18.67 -40.26
CA HIS A 100 5.15 19.13 -39.44
C HIS A 100 5.55 19.04 -37.96
N GLN A 101 5.78 20.21 -37.37
CA GLN A 101 6.01 20.42 -35.94
C GLN A 101 4.78 20.02 -35.12
N ASN A 102 4.69 18.76 -34.69
CA ASN A 102 3.72 18.35 -33.68
C ASN A 102 4.20 18.81 -32.30
N LYS A 103 3.68 19.98 -31.89
CA LYS A 103 3.83 20.56 -30.56
C LYS A 103 3.42 19.53 -29.50
N ARG A 104 4.38 19.12 -28.67
CA ARG A 104 4.20 18.25 -27.51
C ARG A 104 3.18 18.88 -26.57
N ARG A 105 1.96 18.32 -26.51
CA ARG A 105 0.93 18.75 -25.56
C ARG A 105 1.38 18.39 -24.14
N TRP A 106 1.41 19.43 -23.33
CA TRP A 106 1.71 19.44 -21.91
C TRP A 106 0.77 18.51 -21.10
N ARG A 107 1.38 17.80 -20.16
CA ARG A 107 0.87 17.02 -19.01
C ARG A 107 -0.66 16.84 -18.87
N LYS A 108 -1.13 15.58 -18.86
CA LYS A 108 -2.42 15.22 -18.25
C LYS A 108 -2.21 14.95 -16.75
N PRO A 109 -3.06 15.48 -15.85
CA PRO A 109 -3.03 15.13 -14.44
C PRO A 109 -3.42 13.66 -14.24
N ILE A 110 -2.73 12.99 -13.31
CA ILE A 110 -2.97 11.60 -12.92
C ILE A 110 -4.40 11.51 -12.39
N SER A 111 -5.27 10.77 -13.07
CA SER A 111 -6.62 10.51 -12.58
C SER A 111 -6.52 9.68 -11.30
N CYS A 112 -6.93 10.25 -10.16
CA CYS A 112 -7.16 9.48 -8.95
C CYS A 112 -8.17 8.37 -9.26
N ILE A 113 -7.84 7.15 -8.82
CA ILE A 113 -8.69 5.96 -8.98
C ILE A 113 -10.05 6.27 -8.33
N SER A 114 -11.08 6.48 -9.14
CA SER A 114 -12.44 6.56 -8.61
C SER A 114 -12.91 5.14 -8.30
N ILE A 115 -12.80 4.70 -7.05
CA ILE A 115 -13.39 3.44 -6.61
C ILE A 115 -14.91 3.66 -6.52
N LYS A 116 -15.61 3.49 -7.64
CA LYS A 116 -17.08 3.39 -7.64
C LYS A 116 -17.46 1.94 -7.34
N ARG A 117 -17.77 1.71 -6.05
CA ARG A 117 -18.51 0.58 -5.47
C ARG A 117 -17.71 -0.70 -5.20
N PHE A 118 -17.55 -1.02 -3.92
CA PHE A 118 -17.23 -2.37 -3.46
C PHE A 118 -18.44 -3.30 -3.72
N PRO A 119 -18.26 -4.47 -4.35
CA PRO A 119 -19.33 -5.46 -4.45
C PRO A 119 -19.61 -6.04 -3.05
N SER A 120 -20.79 -5.71 -2.53
CA SER A 120 -21.54 -6.38 -1.44
C SER A 120 -20.74 -7.27 -0.49
N CYS A 121 -20.28 -6.71 0.63
CA CYS A 121 -20.03 -7.48 1.84
C CYS A 121 -21.38 -7.79 2.47
N LYS A 122 -21.82 -9.06 2.46
CA LYS A 122 -22.98 -9.51 3.24
C LYS A 122 -22.47 -9.94 4.62
N PRO A 123 -22.87 -9.30 5.73
CA PRO A 123 -22.62 -9.85 7.05
C PRO A 123 -23.54 -11.05 7.29
N SER A 124 -22.94 -12.17 7.70
CA SER A 124 -23.63 -13.32 8.30
C SER A 124 -24.06 -13.03 9.72
#